data_AF-A0A2P2LHK5-F1
#
_entry.id   AF-A0A2P2LHK5-F1
#
_cell.length_a   1.000
_cell.length_b   1.000
_cell.length_c   1.000
_cell.angle_alpha   90.00
_cell.angle_beta   90.00
_cell.angle_gamma   90.00
#
_symmetry.space_group_name_H-M   'P 1'
#
loop_
_entity.id
_entity.type
_entity.pdbx_description
1 polymer ?
#
loop_
_entity_poly.entity_id
_entity_poly.type
_entity_poly.pdbx_seq_one_letter_code
_entity_poly.pdbx_strand_id
1 'polypeptide(L)'
;MMFRKPAELLEIKMVLKDWIPVIRRYSGGGTVIVDQGTIFVSFICGKDAVPGLTLYPHPIMTWSGGLYNEVFKGVGDFCLRENDYVFGDHKIGGNAQSITKSRWVHHTSFLWDFKFANMSYLKLPKQIPKYRLARNHLDFICCIKDYMSRSDFIERTVQATGSQFTLQSAGLEAVEAQSNTKFSPMSKILTRQDLQAALVPA
;
A
#
# COMPACT_ATOMS: atom_id res chain seq x y z
N MET A 1 15.11 -6.62 10.37
CA MET A 1 14.20 -6.77 9.21
C MET A 1 15.04 -7.26 8.04
N MET A 2 14.78 -8.45 7.50
CA MET A 2 15.55 -8.95 6.35
C MET A 2 14.96 -8.37 5.07
N PHE A 3 15.72 -7.53 4.37
CA PHE A 3 15.25 -6.92 3.12
C PHE A 3 15.32 -7.94 1.98
N ARG A 4 14.24 -8.07 1.21
CA ARG A 4 14.21 -8.90 0.01
C ARG A 4 15.10 -8.29 -1.08
N LYS A 5 15.84 -9.13 -1.80
CA LYS A 5 16.78 -8.67 -2.84
C LYS A 5 15.97 -8.17 -4.05
N PRO A 6 16.33 -7.02 -4.68
CA PRO A 6 15.61 -6.52 -5.86
C PRO A 6 15.45 -7.55 -6.98
N ALA A 7 16.45 -8.42 -7.19
CA ALA A 7 16.41 -9.45 -8.24
C ALA A 7 15.36 -10.54 -8.02
N GLU A 8 14.85 -10.70 -6.80
CA GLU A 8 13.75 -11.63 -6.48
C GLU A 8 12.38 -11.00 -6.71
N LEU A 9 12.32 -9.68 -6.89
CA LEU A 9 11.09 -8.89 -6.88
C LEU A 9 10.80 -8.22 -8.23
N LEU A 10 11.86 -7.89 -8.98
CA LEU A 10 11.79 -7.04 -10.15
C LEU A 10 12.42 -7.71 -11.37
N GLU A 11 11.86 -7.41 -12.53
CA GLU A 11 12.52 -7.60 -13.82
C GLU A 11 13.58 -6.50 -14.03
N ILE A 12 14.73 -6.64 -13.37
CA ILE A 12 15.75 -5.57 -13.27
C ILE A 12 16.18 -5.03 -14.63
N LYS A 13 16.34 -5.88 -15.65
CA LYS A 13 16.76 -5.44 -16.99
C LYS A 13 15.74 -4.46 -17.61
N MET A 14 14.45 -4.74 -17.47
CA MET A 14 13.38 -3.87 -17.95
C MET A 14 13.33 -2.56 -17.15
N VAL A 15 13.37 -2.68 -15.81
CA VAL A 15 13.39 -1.52 -14.90
C VAL A 15 14.54 -0.55 -15.23
N LEU A 16 15.75 -1.08 -15.50
CA LEU A 16 16.91 -0.27 -15.87
C LEU A 16 16.76 0.37 -17.25
N LYS A 17 16.26 -0.39 -18.24
CA LYS A 17 16.04 0.05 -19.62
C LYS A 17 15.05 1.20 -19.69
N ASP A 18 13.94 1.07 -18.98
CA ASP A 18 12.81 2.00 -19.03
C ASP A 18 12.89 3.07 -17.92
N TRP A 19 14.02 3.13 -17.21
CA TRP A 19 14.34 4.14 -16.19
C TRP A 19 13.32 4.24 -15.06
N ILE A 20 12.76 3.11 -14.65
CA ILE A 20 11.75 3.05 -13.58
C ILE A 20 12.43 3.26 -12.22
N PRO A 21 12.07 4.31 -11.46
CA PRO A 21 12.63 4.51 -10.13
C PRO A 21 12.22 3.39 -9.17
N VAL A 22 13.18 2.88 -8.39
CA VAL A 22 12.93 1.85 -7.38
C VAL A 22 13.15 2.43 -5.99
N ILE A 23 12.09 2.45 -5.19
CA ILE A 23 12.12 2.97 -3.83
C ILE A 23 11.92 1.82 -2.85
N ARG A 24 12.89 1.62 -1.97
CA ARG A 24 12.73 0.75 -0.80
C ARG A 24 12.06 1.57 0.30
N ARG A 25 10.79 1.31 0.56
CA ARG A 25 10.07 1.94 1.67
C ARG A 25 10.54 1.40 3.03
N TYR A 26 10.28 2.18 4.07
CA TYR A 26 10.61 1.83 5.46
C TYR A 26 9.69 0.75 6.07
N SER A 27 8.49 0.57 5.55
CA SER A 27 7.56 -0.48 6.00
C SER A 27 7.85 -1.83 5.35
N GLY A 28 7.37 -2.90 5.98
CA GLY A 28 7.47 -4.27 5.45
C GLY A 28 6.52 -4.53 4.28
N GLY A 29 6.49 -5.77 3.80
CA GLY A 29 5.51 -6.25 2.80
C GLY A 29 6.09 -6.48 1.40
N GLY A 30 5.21 -6.58 0.40
CA GLY A 30 5.54 -6.87 -1.00
C GLY A 30 6.02 -5.66 -1.81
N THR A 31 6.26 -5.85 -3.10
CA THR A 31 6.56 -4.79 -4.06
C THR A 31 5.29 -4.42 -4.80
N VAL A 32 5.10 -3.12 -5.01
CA VAL A 32 4.01 -2.58 -5.84
C VAL A 32 4.62 -1.71 -6.92
N ILE A 33 3.95 -1.63 -8.06
CA ILE A 33 4.22 -0.63 -9.08
C ILE A 33 3.27 0.55 -8.86
N VAL A 34 3.79 1.76 -9.04
CA VAL A 34 3.07 2.99 -8.69
C VAL A 34 3.04 3.89 -9.92
N ASP A 35 1.86 4.35 -10.27
CA ASP A 35 1.62 5.30 -11.35
C ASP A 35 0.44 6.23 -11.00
N GLN A 36 -0.05 7.00 -11.97
CA GLN A 36 -1.08 8.01 -11.73
C GLN A 36 -2.47 7.41 -11.44
N GLY A 37 -2.62 6.11 -11.67
CA GLY A 37 -3.77 5.31 -11.31
C GLY A 37 -3.61 4.59 -9.96
N THR A 38 -2.64 4.99 -9.13
CA THR A 38 -2.51 4.49 -7.76
C THR A 38 -2.97 5.56 -6.77
N ILE A 39 -3.84 5.17 -5.83
CA ILE A 39 -4.23 6.04 -4.72
C ILE A 39 -3.62 5.50 -3.43
N PHE A 40 -2.93 6.35 -2.69
CA PHE A 40 -2.44 6.02 -1.35
C PHE A 40 -3.33 6.61 -0.28
N VAL A 41 -3.70 5.79 0.69
CA VAL A 41 -4.32 6.23 1.95
C VAL A 41 -3.42 5.77 3.07
N SER A 42 -3.09 6.68 3.99
CA SER A 42 -2.21 6.40 5.13
C SER A 42 -2.85 6.90 6.42
N PHE A 43 -2.98 6.01 7.40
CA PHE A 43 -3.29 6.35 8.78
C PHE A 43 -1.99 6.40 9.58
N ILE A 44 -1.68 7.56 10.15
CA ILE A 44 -0.50 7.80 11.00
C ILE A 44 -1.02 8.11 12.39
N CYS A 45 -0.84 7.17 13.32
CA CYS A 45 -1.59 7.16 14.57
C CYS A 45 -0.67 6.99 15.79
N GLY A 46 -1.07 7.60 16.90
CA GLY A 46 -0.51 7.27 18.22
C GLY A 46 -0.97 5.88 18.68
N LYS A 47 -0.23 5.29 19.62
CA LYS A 47 -0.54 3.96 20.16
C LYS A 47 -1.97 3.80 20.69
N ASP A 48 -2.53 4.87 21.25
CA ASP A 48 -3.84 4.86 21.89
C ASP A 48 -4.94 5.52 21.01
N ALA A 49 -4.64 5.81 19.73
CA ALA A 49 -5.57 6.51 18.84
C ALA A 49 -6.85 5.71 18.55
N VAL A 50 -6.77 4.38 18.57
CA VAL A 50 -7.92 3.47 18.41
C VAL A 50 -8.07 2.69 19.71
N PRO A 51 -9.15 2.90 20.49
CA PRO A 51 -9.36 2.21 21.76
C PRO A 51 -9.33 0.68 21.61
N GLY A 52 -8.55 0.00 22.46
CA GLY A 52 -8.46 -1.46 22.48
C GLY A 52 -7.65 -2.09 21.34
N LEU A 53 -7.09 -1.29 20.43
CA LEU A 53 -6.30 -1.81 19.31
C LEU A 53 -4.94 -2.33 19.79
N THR A 54 -4.71 -3.64 19.61
CA THR A 54 -3.38 -4.22 19.87
C THR A 54 -2.44 -3.88 18.72
N LEU A 55 -1.24 -3.38 19.01
CA LEU A 55 -0.29 -2.91 18.00
C LEU A 55 0.46 -4.05 17.28
N TYR A 56 -0.26 -4.80 16.46
CA TYR A 56 0.28 -5.78 15.52
C TYR A 56 -0.34 -5.57 14.13
N PRO A 57 0.32 -6.07 13.06
CA PRO A 57 -0.18 -5.86 11.70
C PRO A 57 -1.62 -6.32 11.48
N HIS A 58 -1.98 -7.52 11.96
CA HIS A 58 -3.31 -8.08 11.73
C HIS A 58 -4.43 -7.32 12.45
N PRO A 59 -4.37 -7.01 13.76
CA PRO A 59 -5.36 -6.15 14.40
C PRO A 59 -5.54 -4.79 13.70
N ILE A 60 -4.45 -4.14 13.29
CA ILE A 60 -4.51 -2.87 12.55
C ILE A 60 -5.26 -3.06 11.22
N MET A 61 -4.97 -4.13 10.47
CA MET A 61 -5.68 -4.44 9.23
C MET A 61 -7.15 -4.77 9.45
N THR A 62 -7.50 -5.49 10.51
CA THR A 62 -8.88 -5.80 10.85
C THR A 62 -9.67 -4.54 11.16
N TRP A 63 -9.08 -3.61 11.93
CA TRP A 63 -9.67 -2.30 12.19
C TRP A 63 -9.90 -1.50 10.90
N SER A 64 -8.87 -1.37 10.07
CA SER A 64 -8.98 -0.62 8.80
C SER A 64 -9.88 -1.32 7.80
N GLY A 65 -9.95 -2.65 7.80
CA GLY A 65 -10.91 -3.43 7.02
C GLY A 65 -12.36 -3.11 7.42
N GLY A 66 -12.63 -2.96 8.72
CA GLY A 66 -13.93 -2.49 9.20
C GLY A 66 -14.26 -1.06 8.74
N LEU A 67 -13.28 -0.16 8.73
CA LEU A 67 -13.45 1.19 8.17
C LEU A 67 -13.79 1.15 6.68
N TYR A 68 -13.05 0.36 5.89
CA TYR A 68 -13.28 0.25 4.45
C TYR A 68 -14.53 -0.55 4.08
N ASN A 69 -15.05 -1.42 4.95
CA ASN A 69 -16.39 -2.02 4.77
C ASN A 69 -17.46 -0.93 4.64
N GLU A 70 -17.38 0.16 5.42
CA GLU A 70 -18.32 1.28 5.29
C GLU A 70 -18.05 2.11 4.03
N VAL A 71 -16.77 2.30 3.65
CA VAL A 71 -16.41 3.01 2.41
C VAL A 71 -16.99 2.31 1.17
N PHE A 72 -16.86 0.99 1.11
CA PHE A 72 -17.30 0.16 -0.02
C PHE A 72 -18.70 -0.44 0.20
N LYS A 73 -19.48 0.08 1.15
CA LYS A 73 -20.84 -0.40 1.38
C LYS A 73 -21.69 -0.26 0.12
N GLY A 74 -22.23 -1.38 -0.34
CA GLY A 74 -23.01 -1.48 -1.58
C GLY A 74 -22.17 -1.35 -2.87
N VAL A 75 -20.84 -1.43 -2.79
CA VAL A 75 -19.91 -1.29 -3.91
C VAL A 75 -18.96 -2.48 -3.93
N GLY A 76 -19.12 -3.36 -4.92
CA GLY A 76 -18.33 -4.60 -4.99
C GLY A 76 -18.56 -5.52 -3.79
N ASP A 77 -17.78 -6.60 -3.72
CA ASP A 77 -17.79 -7.55 -2.60
C ASP A 77 -16.52 -7.36 -1.76
N PHE A 78 -16.46 -6.24 -1.03
CA PHE A 78 -15.27 -5.85 -0.28
C PHE A 78 -15.01 -6.77 0.91
N CYS A 79 -13.77 -7.24 1.06
CA CYS A 79 -13.29 -7.77 2.33
C CYS A 79 -11.79 -7.61 2.53
N LEU A 80 -11.35 -7.73 3.78
CA LEU A 80 -9.96 -8.02 4.13
C LEU A 80 -9.72 -9.52 3.96
N ARG A 81 -8.78 -9.89 3.09
CA ARG A 81 -8.38 -11.28 2.89
C ARG A 81 -6.87 -11.44 3.05
N GLU A 82 -6.49 -12.17 4.10
CA GLU A 82 -5.10 -12.25 4.57
C GLU A 82 -4.52 -10.85 4.85
N ASN A 83 -3.73 -10.30 3.92
CA ASN A 83 -3.10 -8.98 4.06
C ASN A 83 -3.61 -7.98 3.00
N ASP A 84 -4.56 -8.39 2.16
CA ASP A 84 -5.03 -7.62 1.01
C ASP A 84 -6.47 -7.16 1.20
N TYR A 85 -6.79 -6.02 0.59
CA TYR A 85 -8.18 -5.66 0.33
C TYR A 85 -8.58 -6.17 -1.04
N VAL A 86 -9.76 -6.78 -1.12
CA VAL A 86 -10.25 -7.47 -2.31
C VAL A 86 -11.68 -7.08 -2.62
N PHE A 87 -12.07 -7.17 -3.89
CA PHE A 87 -13.45 -7.37 -4.32
C PHE A 87 -13.62 -8.83 -4.76
N GLY A 88 -14.36 -9.61 -3.98
CA GLY A 88 -14.46 -11.07 -4.15
C GLY A 88 -13.09 -11.74 -4.08
N ASP A 89 -12.63 -12.28 -5.21
CA ASP A 89 -11.31 -12.93 -5.35
C ASP A 89 -10.24 -12.04 -5.99
N HIS A 90 -10.52 -10.76 -6.27
CA HIS A 90 -9.58 -9.86 -6.94
C HIS A 90 -9.05 -8.81 -5.98
N LYS A 91 -7.73 -8.69 -5.90
CA LYS A 91 -7.07 -7.69 -5.08
C LYS A 91 -7.27 -6.30 -5.65
N ILE A 92 -7.70 -5.38 -4.79
CA ILE A 92 -7.85 -3.94 -5.08
C ILE A 92 -6.89 -3.07 -4.25
N GLY A 93 -6.33 -3.60 -3.17
CA GLY A 93 -5.52 -2.84 -2.23
C GLY A 93 -4.42 -3.66 -1.58
N GLY A 94 -3.20 -3.15 -1.58
CA GLY A 94 -2.06 -3.75 -0.87
C GLY A 94 -1.70 -2.96 0.38
N ASN A 95 -1.63 -3.64 1.53
CA ASN A 95 -1.37 -3.03 2.83
C ASN A 95 0.08 -3.20 3.29
N ALA A 96 0.59 -2.22 4.03
CA ALA A 96 1.82 -2.35 4.80
C ALA A 96 1.80 -1.45 6.04
N GLN A 97 2.54 -1.87 7.07
CA GLN A 97 2.58 -1.21 8.37
C GLN A 97 4.01 -0.95 8.83
N SER A 98 4.15 0.08 9.66
CA SER A 98 5.33 0.30 10.50
C SER A 98 4.85 0.57 11.92
N ILE A 99 5.39 -0.16 12.89
CA ILE A 99 4.93 -0.12 14.27
C ILE A 99 6.12 0.16 15.17
N THR A 100 5.96 1.14 16.05
CA THR A 100 6.91 1.50 17.10
C THR A 100 6.22 1.39 18.45
N LYS A 101 6.94 1.62 19.55
CA LYS A 101 6.36 1.59 20.90
C LYS A 101 5.20 2.58 21.11
N SER A 102 5.22 3.73 20.43
CA SER A 102 4.28 4.84 20.68
C SER A 102 3.43 5.24 19.48
N ARG A 103 3.76 4.75 18.28
CA ARG A 103 3.10 5.13 17.03
C ARG A 103 3.03 3.96 16.07
N TRP A 104 2.05 4.01 15.18
CA TRP A 104 1.94 3.09 14.07
C TRP A 104 1.50 3.82 12.81
N VAL A 105 1.89 3.26 11.68
CA VAL A 105 1.45 3.68 10.35
C VAL A 105 0.81 2.48 9.68
N HIS A 106 -0.37 2.68 9.09
CA HIS A 106 -0.99 1.77 8.15
C HIS A 106 -1.18 2.49 6.83
N HIS A 107 -0.57 2.00 5.76
CA HIS A 107 -0.80 2.54 4.43
C HIS A 107 -1.31 1.47 3.47
N THR A 108 -2.20 1.91 2.61
CA THR A 108 -2.80 1.11 1.56
C THR A 108 -2.50 1.75 0.21
N SER A 109 -2.09 0.89 -0.72
CA SER A 109 -1.97 1.22 -2.14
C SER A 109 -3.19 0.67 -2.87
N PHE A 110 -4.14 1.53 -3.21
CA PHE A 110 -5.35 1.19 -3.94
C PHE A 110 -5.09 1.23 -5.45
N LEU A 111 -5.52 0.18 -6.14
CA LEU A 111 -5.43 0.00 -7.58
C LEU A 111 -6.61 0.73 -8.22
N TRP A 112 -6.41 1.98 -8.59
CA TRP A 112 -7.49 2.82 -9.12
C TRP A 112 -7.66 2.62 -10.63
N ASP A 113 -6.65 3.02 -11.41
CA ASP A 113 -6.62 2.92 -12.87
C ASP A 113 -5.17 2.77 -13.37
N PHE A 114 -4.47 1.76 -12.85
CA PHE A 114 -3.06 1.57 -13.15
C PHE A 114 -2.85 1.06 -14.58
N LYS A 115 -1.69 1.33 -15.17
CA LYS A 115 -1.36 0.81 -16.50
C LYS A 115 -0.97 -0.66 -16.40
N PHE A 116 -1.76 -1.55 -16.99
CA PHE A 116 -1.49 -3.00 -16.95
C PHE A 116 -0.09 -3.39 -17.43
N ALA A 117 0.45 -2.70 -18.44
CA ALA A 117 1.81 -2.91 -18.94
C ALA A 117 2.87 -2.77 -17.84
N ASN A 118 2.66 -1.92 -16.83
CA ASN A 118 3.60 -1.72 -15.73
C ASN A 118 3.75 -2.96 -14.84
N MET A 119 2.81 -3.91 -14.88
CA MET A 119 2.94 -5.17 -14.13
C MET A 119 4.08 -6.05 -14.66
N SER A 120 4.56 -5.84 -15.89
CA SER A 120 5.70 -6.58 -16.45
C SER A 120 7.02 -6.28 -15.74
N TYR A 121 7.11 -5.21 -14.95
CA TYR A 121 8.30 -4.90 -14.15
C TYR A 121 8.40 -5.75 -12.88
N LEU A 122 7.33 -6.44 -12.49
CA LEU A 122 7.25 -7.19 -11.24
C LEU A 122 7.34 -8.69 -11.47
N LYS A 123 8.21 -9.36 -10.73
CA LYS A 123 8.21 -10.82 -10.65
C LYS A 123 7.01 -11.32 -9.86
N LEU A 124 6.63 -12.58 -10.08
CA LEU A 124 5.71 -13.25 -9.17
C LEU A 124 6.38 -13.37 -7.78
N PRO A 125 5.72 -12.92 -6.71
CA PRO A 125 6.34 -12.96 -5.39
C PRO A 125 6.45 -14.42 -4.92
N LYS A 126 7.59 -14.77 -4.30
CA LYS A 126 7.79 -16.12 -3.72
C LYS A 126 6.76 -16.48 -2.65
N GLN A 127 6.26 -15.49 -1.94
CA GLN A 127 5.18 -15.60 -0.96
C GLN A 127 3.94 -14.95 -1.56
N ILE A 128 2.96 -15.77 -1.90
CA ILE A 128 1.64 -15.36 -2.39
C ILE A 128 0.56 -15.74 -1.37
N PRO A 129 -0.53 -14.98 -1.28
CA PRO A 129 -1.66 -15.40 -0.49
C PRO A 129 -2.31 -16.64 -1.12
N LYS A 130 -2.91 -17.50 -0.30
CA LYS A 130 -3.45 -18.80 -0.75
C LYS A 130 -4.54 -18.62 -1.79
N TYR A 131 -5.38 -17.60 -1.62
CA TYR A 131 -6.47 -17.29 -2.56
C TYR A 131 -6.03 -16.75 -3.91
N ARG A 132 -4.73 -16.47 -4.10
CA ARG A 132 -4.20 -16.12 -5.43
C ARG A 132 -4.37 -17.27 -6.42
N LEU A 133 -4.36 -18.53 -5.96
CA LEU A 133 -4.55 -19.71 -6.80
C LEU A 133 -3.63 -19.72 -8.03
N ALA A 134 -2.36 -19.33 -7.83
CA ALA A 134 -1.33 -19.24 -8.87
C ALA A 134 -1.66 -18.31 -10.07
N ARG A 135 -2.69 -17.47 -9.98
CA ARG A 135 -3.02 -16.45 -10.98
C ARG A 135 -1.85 -15.50 -11.21
N ASN A 136 -1.63 -15.11 -12.46
CA ASN A 136 -0.68 -14.05 -12.79
C ASN A 136 -1.19 -12.70 -12.22
N HIS A 137 -0.44 -11.62 -12.40
CA HIS A 137 -0.85 -10.33 -11.80
C HIS A 137 -2.18 -9.82 -12.35
N LEU A 138 -2.40 -9.92 -13.67
CA LEU A 138 -3.59 -9.36 -14.34
C LEU A 138 -4.86 -10.13 -13.97
N ASP A 139 -4.76 -11.44 -13.79
CA ASP A 139 -5.90 -12.28 -13.39
C ASP A 139 -6.20 -12.18 -11.88
N PHE A 140 -5.29 -11.59 -11.10
CA PHE A 140 -5.39 -11.53 -9.64
C PHE A 140 -5.90 -10.19 -9.10
N ILE A 141 -5.80 -9.12 -9.89
CA ILE A 141 -6.08 -7.75 -9.45
C ILE A 141 -7.24 -7.14 -10.25
N CYS A 142 -7.90 -6.14 -9.68
CA CYS A 142 -8.87 -5.33 -10.42
C CYS A 142 -8.79 -3.86 -10.04
N CYS A 143 -9.31 -3.02 -10.94
CA CYS A 143 -9.35 -1.56 -10.78
C CYS A 143 -10.61 -1.13 -10.04
N ILE A 144 -10.48 -0.18 -9.13
CA ILE A 144 -11.62 0.37 -8.39
C ILE A 144 -12.42 1.37 -9.23
N LYS A 145 -11.80 1.98 -10.26
CA LYS A 145 -12.47 2.97 -11.13
C LYS A 145 -13.77 2.48 -11.76
N ASP A 146 -13.88 1.16 -11.97
CA ASP A 146 -15.03 0.52 -12.61
C ASP A 146 -16.21 0.34 -11.64
N TYR A 147 -16.00 0.62 -10.34
CA TYR A 147 -16.96 0.42 -9.26
C TYR A 147 -17.44 1.74 -8.62
N MET A 148 -16.59 2.77 -8.58
CA MET A 148 -16.96 4.08 -8.02
C MET A 148 -16.06 5.20 -8.54
N SER A 149 -16.51 6.45 -8.42
CA SER A 149 -15.68 7.62 -8.77
C SER A 149 -14.63 7.92 -7.70
N ARG A 150 -13.56 8.62 -8.09
CA ARG A 150 -12.46 8.96 -7.17
C ARG A 150 -12.94 9.92 -6.08
N SER A 151 -13.82 10.85 -6.45
CA SER A 151 -14.43 11.79 -5.51
C SER A 151 -15.29 11.05 -4.48
N ASP A 152 -16.12 10.11 -4.92
CA ASP A 152 -16.94 9.30 -4.00
C ASP A 152 -16.06 8.47 -3.06
N PHE A 153 -14.98 7.88 -3.56
CA PHE A 153 -14.05 7.11 -2.73
C PHE A 153 -13.43 7.99 -1.62
N ILE A 154 -12.98 9.18 -1.98
CA ILE A 154 -12.40 10.14 -1.02
C ILE A 154 -13.47 10.59 -0.02
N GLU A 155 -14.65 11.00 -0.48
CA GLU A 155 -15.75 11.45 0.37
C GLU A 155 -16.17 10.37 1.36
N ARG A 156 -16.40 9.14 0.88
CA ARG A 156 -16.77 8.01 1.73
C ARG A 156 -15.66 7.64 2.72
N THR A 157 -14.39 7.74 2.31
CA THR A 157 -13.25 7.53 3.22
C THR A 157 -13.23 8.58 4.34
N VAL A 158 -13.49 9.85 4.01
CA VAL A 158 -13.61 10.93 4.99
C VAL A 158 -14.80 10.69 5.93
N GLN A 159 -15.97 10.34 5.39
CA GLN A 159 -17.17 10.04 6.19
C GLN A 159 -16.95 8.84 7.14
N ALA A 160 -16.42 7.72 6.63
CA ALA A 160 -16.13 6.53 7.43
C ALA A 160 -15.11 6.83 8.53
N THR A 161 -14.07 7.61 8.22
CA THR A 161 -13.09 8.05 9.23
C THR A 161 -13.75 8.99 10.24
N GLY A 162 -14.64 9.88 9.81
CA GLY A 162 -15.38 10.83 10.66
C GLY A 162 -16.35 10.17 11.65
N SER A 163 -16.75 8.92 11.39
CA SER A 163 -17.52 8.13 12.35
C SER A 163 -16.70 7.64 13.56
N GLN A 164 -15.36 7.65 13.44
CA GLN A 164 -14.43 7.16 14.47
C GLN A 164 -13.55 8.27 15.06
N PHE A 165 -13.36 9.38 14.34
CA PHE A 165 -12.50 10.48 14.75
C PHE A 165 -13.16 11.83 14.45
N THR A 166 -12.80 12.85 15.23
CA THR A 166 -13.06 14.24 14.84
C THR A 166 -12.05 14.65 13.76
N LEU A 167 -12.55 15.13 12.62
CA LEU A 167 -11.73 15.45 11.45
C LEU A 167 -11.57 16.95 11.25
N GLN A 168 -10.37 17.33 10.82
CA GLN A 168 -10.05 18.65 10.29
C GLN A 168 -9.28 18.46 8.98
N SER A 169 -9.67 19.21 7.95
CA SER A 169 -8.95 19.24 6.68
C SER A 169 -7.77 20.21 6.74
N ALA A 170 -6.61 19.81 6.21
CA ALA A 170 -5.43 20.65 6.10
C ALA A 170 -4.66 20.32 4.81
N GLY A 171 -4.12 21.36 4.16
CA GLY A 171 -3.16 21.21 3.07
C GLY A 171 -1.81 20.70 3.56
N LEU A 172 -0.98 20.21 2.63
CA LEU A 172 0.32 19.63 2.97
C LEU A 172 1.25 20.67 3.63
N GLU A 173 1.21 21.90 3.12
CA GLU A 173 2.04 23.02 3.58
C GLU A 173 1.76 23.35 5.06
N ALA A 174 0.50 23.25 5.48
CA ALA A 174 0.09 23.48 6.86
C ALA A 174 0.61 22.40 7.82
N VAL A 175 0.74 21.15 7.33
CA VAL A 175 1.30 20.03 8.11
C VAL A 175 2.82 20.16 8.20
N GLU A 176 3.49 20.53 7.11
CA GLU A 176 4.94 20.72 7.09
C GLU A 176 5.41 21.85 8.01
N ALA A 177 4.69 22.98 8.03
CA ALA A 177 5.00 24.13 8.87
C ALA A 177 4.98 23.83 10.38
N GLN A 178 4.32 22.74 10.80
CA GLN A 178 4.23 22.32 12.20
C GLN A 178 5.39 21.39 12.63
N SER A 179 6.22 20.92 11.68
CA SER A 179 7.31 19.98 11.96
C SER A 179 8.64 20.70 12.17
N ASN A 180 9.06 20.83 13.43
CA ASN A 180 10.41 21.31 13.79
C ASN A 180 11.45 20.16 13.88
N THR A 181 11.14 18.99 13.31
CA THR A 181 11.99 17.80 13.47
C THR A 181 12.94 17.63 12.30
N LYS A 182 14.23 17.36 12.58
CA LYS A 182 15.18 16.87 11.57
C LYS A 182 14.75 15.47 11.14
N PHE A 183 14.08 15.37 10.00
CA PHE A 183 13.68 14.10 9.41
C PHE A 183 14.86 13.44 8.68
N SER A 184 15.18 12.19 9.03
CA SER A 184 16.09 11.34 8.25
C SER A 184 15.27 10.27 7.55
N PRO A 185 15.21 10.27 6.20
CA PRO A 185 14.42 9.28 5.46
C PRO A 185 14.93 7.86 5.71
N MET A 186 14.08 6.99 6.25
CA MET A 186 14.37 5.55 6.33
C MET A 186 14.11 4.82 5.00
N SER A 187 13.30 5.42 4.12
CA SER A 187 13.14 4.94 2.75
C SER A 187 14.38 5.27 1.94
N LYS A 188 14.83 4.33 1.10
CA LYS A 188 16.02 4.50 0.24
C LYS A 188 15.65 4.36 -1.23
N ILE A 189 16.01 5.34 -2.04
CA ILE A 189 16.01 5.22 -3.50
C ILE A 189 17.18 4.30 -3.87
N LEU A 190 16.90 3.23 -4.62
CA LEU A 190 17.94 2.33 -5.12
C LEU A 190 18.56 2.94 -6.37
N THR A 191 19.88 3.08 -6.35
CA THR A 191 20.65 3.55 -7.49
C THR A 191 20.72 2.47 -8.56
N ARG A 192 21.13 2.87 -9.77
CA ARG A 192 21.41 1.91 -10.85
C ARG A 192 22.48 0.91 -10.47
N GLN A 193 23.51 1.34 -9.75
CA GLN A 193 24.56 0.46 -9.23
C GLN A 193 23.99 -0.56 -8.24
N ASP A 194 23.09 -0.14 -7.34
CA ASP A 194 22.39 -1.06 -6.42
C ASP A 194 21.60 -2.14 -7.19
N LEU A 195 20.92 -1.74 -8.28
CA LEU A 195 20.14 -2.66 -9.11
C LEU A 195 21.01 -3.58 -9.98
N GLN A 196 22.10 -3.06 -10.55
CA GLN A 196 23.05 -3.85 -11.34
C GLN A 196 23.77 -4.88 -10.45
N ALA A 197 24.20 -4.47 -9.25
CA ALA A 197 24.82 -5.39 -8.29
C ALA A 197 23.87 -6.54 -7.90
N ALA A 198 22.56 -6.30 -7.88
CA ALA A 198 21.58 -7.34 -7.59
C ALA A 198 21.44 -8.41 -8.70
N LEU A 199 21.94 -8.17 -9.92
CA LEU A 199 21.96 -9.17 -11.01
C LEU A 199 23.10 -10.18 -10.89
N VAL A 200 24.14 -9.87 -10.11
CA VAL A 200 25.28 -10.77 -9.92
C VAL A 200 24.88 -11.82 -8.86
N PRO A 201 24.97 -13.13 -9.16
CA PRO A 201 24.76 -14.17 -8.15
C PRO A 201 25.74 -13.96 -6.99
N ALA A 202 25.24 -14.11 -5.76
CA ALA A 202 26.06 -14.05 -4.55
C ALA A 202 26.94 -15.30 -4.42
#